data_AF-A0A644SVV8-F1
#
_entry.id   AF-A0A644SVV8-F1
#
_cell.length_a   1.000
_cell.length_b   1.000
_cell.length_c   1.000
_cell.angle_alpha   90.00
_cell.angle_beta   90.00
_cell.angle_gamma   90.00
#
_symmetry.space_group_name_H-M   'P 1'
#
loop_
_entity.id
_entity.type
_entity.pdbx_description
1 polymer ?
#
loop_
_entity_poly.entity_id
_entity_poly.type
_entity_poly.pdbx_seq_one_letter_code
_entity_poly.pdbx_strand_id
1 'polypeptide(L)'
;MTYAPLQNDAGSSSKELTLKERPVSYKCNGNEVQFMGLLSRLFSKKSPPSLREQELERQFLPIIMKDIATKEQAQLIFQKLLKEVKADIVSESDLPANMGDYFLKTEKSNPRIHKMLEKRRLFGVSDEEIRQWWNKDKLERGLIKKFSEFQRMAIYSMLKKQGMSAKEAGKEVKMCFPTYGEKDLSLHLPYEIKEKVDNYIYGLLSNPQISASTRQEIQAVGSVNAFVVEKLEQGLL
;
A
#
# COMPACT_ATOMS: atom_id res chain seq x y z
N MET A 1 20.51 33.89 69.30
CA MET A 1 19.42 33.51 68.39
C MET A 1 19.85 32.29 67.62
N THR A 2 19.14 31.20 67.87
CA THR A 2 19.32 29.81 67.46
C THR A 2 18.64 29.55 66.12
N TYR A 3 19.23 28.70 65.26
CA TYR A 3 18.72 27.35 64.93
C TYR A 3 19.42 26.76 63.69
N ALA A 4 19.62 25.45 63.75
CA ALA A 4 20.15 24.55 62.73
C ALA A 4 19.01 24.05 61.77
N PRO A 5 19.26 23.11 60.83
CA PRO A 5 18.62 23.03 59.50
C PRO A 5 17.32 22.22 59.43
N LEU A 6 16.63 22.31 58.28
CA LEU A 6 15.61 21.35 57.84
C LEU A 6 15.82 20.91 56.39
N GLN A 7 15.86 19.60 56.23
CA GLN A 7 15.72 18.83 55.00
C GLN A 7 14.33 19.05 54.39
N ASN A 8 14.23 18.91 53.06
CA ASN A 8 13.07 18.31 52.44
C ASN A 8 13.49 17.60 51.15
N ASP A 9 13.35 16.28 51.20
CA ASP A 9 13.30 15.37 50.06
C ASP A 9 12.06 15.67 49.21
N ALA A 10 12.24 15.79 47.90
CA ALA A 10 11.22 15.44 46.92
C ALA A 10 11.93 14.94 45.67
N GLY A 11 12.04 13.62 45.57
CA GLY A 11 12.60 12.94 44.42
C GLY A 11 11.84 13.27 43.14
N SER A 12 12.57 13.54 42.07
CA SER A 12 12.08 13.31 40.71
C SER A 12 13.19 12.62 39.94
N SER A 13 13.04 11.29 39.90
CA SER A 13 13.82 10.36 39.09
C SER A 13 13.73 10.79 37.62
N SER A 14 14.78 11.47 37.15
CA SER A 14 15.02 11.67 35.73
C SER A 14 15.49 10.33 35.16
N LYS A 15 14.54 9.47 34.79
CA LYS A 15 14.83 8.30 33.97
C LYS A 15 15.20 8.77 32.58
N GLU A 16 16.49 8.90 32.35
CA GLU A 16 17.14 8.66 31.07
C GLU A 16 16.48 7.47 30.38
N LEU A 17 15.63 7.75 29.38
CA LEU A 17 15.15 6.75 28.45
C LEU A 17 16.28 6.51 27.44
N THR A 18 17.25 5.71 27.87
CA THR A 18 18.14 5.01 26.94
C THR A 18 17.27 4.23 25.96
N LEU A 19 17.27 4.67 24.70
CA LEU A 19 16.76 3.92 23.55
C LEU A 19 17.54 2.61 23.45
N LYS A 20 17.06 1.59 24.17
CA LYS A 20 17.49 0.21 23.96
C LYS A 20 17.04 -0.19 22.57
N GLU A 21 18.03 -0.31 21.70
CA GLU A 21 17.99 -1.09 20.46
C GLU A 21 17.14 -2.35 20.68
N ARG A 22 16.05 -2.49 19.93
CA ARG A 22 15.37 -3.78 19.74
C ARG A 22 15.71 -4.27 18.34
N PRO A 23 16.34 -5.44 18.18
CA PRO A 23 16.41 -6.09 16.89
C PRO A 23 15.11 -6.86 16.70
N VAL A 24 14.38 -6.63 15.60
CA VAL A 24 13.33 -7.58 15.20
C VAL A 24 13.34 -7.74 13.69
N SER A 25 13.86 -8.91 13.29
CA SER A 25 13.68 -9.50 11.96
C SER A 25 12.21 -9.53 11.58
N TYR A 26 11.90 -9.32 10.29
CA TYR A 26 10.63 -9.79 9.72
C TYR A 26 10.62 -11.32 9.66
N LYS A 27 10.46 -11.97 10.83
CA LYS A 27 10.00 -13.34 10.94
C LYS A 27 8.52 -13.28 11.29
N CYS A 28 7.69 -13.52 10.28
CA CYS A 28 6.29 -13.85 10.50
C CYS A 28 6.23 -15.21 11.20
N ASN A 29 6.29 -15.17 12.53
CA ASN A 29 6.00 -16.34 13.35
C ASN A 29 4.54 -16.74 13.08
N GLY A 30 4.37 -18.02 12.73
CA GLY A 30 3.11 -18.69 12.41
C GLY A 30 2.05 -18.54 13.49
N ASN A 31 1.29 -17.46 13.41
CA ASN A 31 0.02 -17.30 14.10
C ASN A 31 -1.06 -17.17 13.03
N GLU A 32 -1.79 -18.26 12.85
CA GLU A 32 -3.08 -18.31 12.16
C GLU A 32 -3.93 -17.12 12.61
N VAL A 33 -4.11 -16.16 11.70
CA VAL A 33 -5.04 -15.07 11.92
C VAL A 33 -6.44 -15.69 11.99
N GLN A 34 -7.08 -15.61 13.16
CA GLN A 34 -8.51 -15.88 13.39
C GLN A 34 -9.43 -14.91 12.60
N PHE A 35 -9.13 -14.65 11.33
CA PHE A 35 -10.02 -14.02 10.36
C PHE A 35 -11.04 -15.03 9.79
N MET A 36 -10.85 -16.32 10.10
CA MET A 36 -11.55 -17.48 9.54
C MET A 36 -13.04 -17.57 9.93
N GLY A 37 -13.49 -16.89 10.99
CA GLY A 37 -14.89 -16.94 11.44
C GLY A 37 -15.90 -16.24 10.51
N LEU A 38 -15.44 -15.35 9.62
CA LEU A 38 -16.32 -14.60 8.71
C LEU A 38 -16.46 -15.23 7.32
N LEU A 39 -15.65 -16.24 6.97
CA LEU A 39 -15.48 -16.69 5.58
C LEU A 39 -16.32 -17.92 5.21
N SER A 40 -16.86 -18.66 6.17
CA SER A 40 -17.60 -19.92 5.91
C SER A 40 -19.02 -19.74 5.38
N ARG A 41 -19.60 -18.53 5.42
CA ARG A 41 -21.02 -18.28 5.07
C ARG A 41 -21.28 -17.77 3.65
N LEU A 42 -20.28 -17.77 2.75
CA LEU A 42 -20.36 -17.03 1.47
C LEU A 42 -20.63 -17.85 0.21
N PHE A 43 -20.96 -19.15 0.31
CA PHE A 43 -21.11 -20.02 -0.86
C PHE A 43 -22.55 -20.51 -1.06
N SER A 44 -23.43 -19.61 -1.47
CA SER A 44 -24.66 -19.97 -2.20
C SER A 44 -24.35 -19.98 -3.69
N LYS A 45 -24.79 -21.05 -4.38
CA LYS A 45 -24.57 -21.40 -5.81
C LYS A 45 -24.20 -20.22 -6.71
N LYS A 46 -22.93 -20.14 -7.12
CA LYS A 46 -22.43 -19.16 -8.10
C LYS A 46 -22.24 -19.81 -9.46
N SER A 47 -22.54 -19.08 -10.53
CA SER A 47 -22.11 -19.41 -11.89
C SER A 47 -20.60 -19.63 -11.93
N PRO A 48 -20.09 -20.51 -12.81
CA PRO A 48 -18.66 -20.74 -12.94
C PRO A 48 -17.92 -19.43 -13.27
N PRO A 49 -16.67 -19.24 -12.79
CA PRO A 49 -15.87 -18.07 -13.11
C PRO A 49 -15.65 -17.94 -14.62
N SER A 50 -15.74 -16.73 -15.16
CA SER A 50 -15.41 -16.44 -16.56
C SER A 50 -13.94 -16.72 -16.87
N LEU A 51 -13.59 -16.91 -18.15
CA LEU A 51 -12.20 -17.10 -18.58
C LEU A 51 -11.29 -15.96 -18.11
N ARG A 52 -11.79 -14.72 -18.13
CA ARG A 52 -11.02 -13.55 -17.65
C ARG A 52 -10.79 -13.58 -16.15
N GLU A 53 -11.80 -13.99 -15.36
CA GLU A 53 -11.66 -14.15 -13.91
C GLU A 53 -10.64 -15.24 -13.55
N GLN A 54 -10.64 -16.36 -14.28
CA GLN A 54 -9.65 -17.43 -14.10
C GLN A 54 -8.22 -16.95 -14.45
N GLU A 55 -8.09 -16.15 -15.50
CA GLU A 55 -6.79 -15.59 -15.89
C GLU A 55 -6.28 -14.60 -14.84
N LEU A 56 -7.14 -13.72 -14.34
CA LEU A 56 -6.81 -12.82 -13.24
C LEU A 56 -6.46 -13.58 -11.95
N GLU A 57 -7.15 -14.70 -11.67
CA GLU A 57 -6.81 -15.55 -10.53
C GLU A 57 -5.37 -16.08 -10.66
N ARG A 58 -4.99 -16.61 -11.83
CA ARG A 58 -3.61 -17.08 -12.07
C ARG A 58 -2.56 -15.99 -11.89
N GLN A 59 -2.88 -14.76 -12.30
CA GLN A 59 -1.95 -13.62 -12.20
C GLN A 59 -1.82 -13.11 -10.75
N PHE A 60 -2.92 -13.04 -10.01
CA PHE A 60 -2.93 -12.46 -8.66
C PHE A 60 -2.54 -13.44 -7.57
N LEU A 61 -2.79 -14.75 -7.73
CA LEU A 61 -2.49 -15.73 -6.69
C LEU A 61 -1.01 -15.70 -6.24
N PRO A 62 -0.01 -15.73 -7.15
CA PRO A 62 1.40 -15.64 -6.73
C PRO A 62 1.72 -14.36 -5.96
N ILE A 63 1.09 -13.24 -6.33
CA ILE A 63 1.29 -11.94 -5.68
C ILE A 63 0.73 -12.00 -4.25
N ILE A 64 -0.48 -12.52 -4.07
CA ILE A 64 -1.11 -12.66 -2.74
C ILE A 64 -0.30 -13.63 -1.86
N MET A 65 0.22 -14.71 -2.45
CA MET A 65 1.01 -15.72 -1.73
C MET A 65 2.37 -15.19 -1.25
N LYS A 66 2.95 -14.19 -1.92
CA LYS A 66 4.22 -13.55 -1.50
C LYS A 66 4.13 -12.99 -0.08
N ASP A 67 2.94 -12.56 0.33
CA ASP A 67 2.68 -11.87 1.60
C ASP A 67 2.03 -12.77 2.66
N ILE A 68 2.34 -14.07 2.68
CA ILE A 68 2.01 -14.99 3.81
C ILE A 68 0.64 -15.70 3.67
N ALA A 69 0.14 -15.92 2.45
CA ALA A 69 -1.06 -16.73 2.24
C ALA A 69 -0.72 -18.15 1.73
N THR A 70 -1.35 -19.18 2.30
CA THR A 70 -1.42 -20.48 1.60
C THR A 70 -2.18 -20.32 0.30
N LYS A 71 -2.08 -21.29 -0.61
CA LYS A 71 -2.84 -21.25 -1.87
C LYS A 71 -4.34 -21.10 -1.63
N GLU A 72 -4.88 -21.83 -0.66
CA GLU A 72 -6.30 -21.82 -0.30
C GLU A 72 -6.70 -20.45 0.28
N GLN A 73 -5.87 -19.88 1.15
CA GLN A 73 -6.10 -18.54 1.70
C GLN A 73 -6.02 -17.46 0.62
N ALA A 74 -5.05 -17.57 -0.30
CA ALA A 74 -4.90 -16.65 -1.41
C ALA A 74 -6.12 -16.69 -2.35
N GLN A 75 -6.66 -17.89 -2.61
CA GLN A 75 -7.90 -18.06 -3.37
C GLN A 75 -9.09 -17.41 -2.67
N LEU A 76 -9.24 -17.59 -1.35
CA LEU A 76 -10.31 -16.94 -0.59
C LEU A 76 -10.20 -15.42 -0.61
N ILE A 77 -8.99 -14.88 -0.45
CA ILE A 77 -8.73 -13.44 -0.55
C ILE A 77 -9.07 -12.96 -1.96
N PHE A 78 -8.57 -13.61 -3.00
CA PHE A 78 -8.86 -13.25 -4.39
C PHE A 78 -10.37 -13.24 -4.67
N GLN A 79 -11.09 -14.29 -4.29
CA GLN A 79 -12.54 -14.39 -4.49
C GLN A 79 -13.31 -13.28 -3.75
N LYS A 80 -12.86 -12.91 -2.55
CA LYS A 80 -13.43 -11.79 -1.80
C LYS A 80 -13.21 -10.47 -2.53
N LEU A 81 -11.96 -10.18 -2.91
CA LEU A 81 -11.62 -8.95 -3.64
C LEU A 81 -12.36 -8.87 -4.97
N LEU A 82 -12.39 -9.97 -5.73
CA LEU A 82 -13.13 -10.05 -6.99
C LEU A 82 -14.61 -9.74 -6.81
N LYS A 83 -15.23 -10.27 -5.74
CA LYS A 83 -16.64 -9.98 -5.42
C LYS A 83 -16.84 -8.49 -5.13
N GLU A 84 -15.96 -7.88 -4.34
CA GLU A 84 -16.03 -6.44 -4.00
C GLU A 84 -15.84 -5.57 -5.24
N VAL A 85 -14.84 -5.86 -6.07
CA VAL A 85 -14.62 -5.16 -7.35
C VAL A 85 -15.83 -5.26 -8.25
N LYS A 86 -16.43 -6.45 -8.40
CA LYS A 86 -17.63 -6.64 -9.22
C LYS A 86 -18.82 -5.82 -8.70
N ALA A 87 -18.95 -5.65 -7.39
CA ALA A 87 -20.00 -4.80 -6.83
C ALA A 87 -19.74 -3.31 -7.14
N ASP A 88 -18.49 -2.87 -7.04
CA ASP A 88 -18.12 -1.47 -7.29
C ASP A 88 -18.29 -1.10 -8.77
N ILE A 89 -17.85 -1.94 -9.72
CA ILE A 89 -17.86 -1.61 -11.15
C ILE A 89 -19.26 -1.58 -11.79
N VAL A 90 -20.26 -2.22 -11.19
CA VAL A 90 -21.67 -2.15 -11.67
C VAL A 90 -22.19 -0.71 -11.63
N SER A 91 -21.63 0.11 -10.74
CA SER A 91 -22.00 1.52 -10.59
C SER A 91 -21.22 2.48 -11.50
N GLU A 92 -20.23 2.00 -12.25
CA GLU A 92 -19.32 2.84 -13.04
C GLU A 92 -19.54 2.67 -14.56
N SER A 93 -19.45 3.75 -15.33
CA SER A 93 -19.46 3.69 -16.80
C SER A 93 -18.18 3.05 -17.35
N ASP A 94 -18.28 2.21 -18.37
CA ASP A 94 -17.12 1.55 -18.96
C ASP A 94 -16.14 2.57 -19.55
N LEU A 95 -14.88 2.44 -19.14
CA LEU A 95 -13.79 3.10 -19.85
C LEU A 95 -13.62 2.35 -21.17
N PRO A 96 -13.51 3.06 -22.31
CA PRO A 96 -13.23 2.45 -23.59
C PRO A 96 -12.01 1.52 -23.54
N ALA A 97 -11.96 0.53 -24.42
CA ALA A 97 -10.72 -0.20 -24.64
C ALA A 97 -9.62 0.75 -25.12
N ASN A 98 -8.37 0.45 -24.79
CA ASN A 98 -7.19 1.21 -25.23
C ASN A 98 -7.19 2.70 -24.84
N MET A 99 -7.70 3.02 -23.63
CA MET A 99 -7.77 4.40 -23.15
C MET A 99 -6.42 5.07 -23.01
N GLY A 100 -5.35 4.33 -22.74
CA GLY A 100 -3.98 4.86 -22.71
C GLY A 100 -3.56 5.38 -24.08
N ASP A 101 -3.81 4.62 -25.15
CA ASP A 101 -3.50 5.06 -26.52
C ASP A 101 -4.35 6.27 -26.92
N TYR A 102 -5.63 6.27 -26.53
CA TYR A 102 -6.50 7.42 -26.72
C TYR A 102 -5.94 8.67 -26.03
N PHE A 103 -5.52 8.58 -24.77
CA PHE A 103 -4.95 9.71 -24.04
C PHE A 103 -3.69 10.26 -24.73
N LEU A 104 -2.75 9.38 -25.07
CA LEU A 104 -1.49 9.79 -25.70
C LEU A 104 -1.71 10.41 -27.09
N LYS A 105 -2.63 9.87 -27.89
CA LYS A 105 -2.96 10.44 -29.19
C LYS A 105 -3.63 11.82 -29.06
N THR A 106 -4.50 11.97 -28.07
CA THR A 106 -5.38 13.15 -27.93
C THR A 106 -4.73 14.27 -27.13
N GLU A 107 -3.63 14.02 -26.42
CA GLU A 107 -2.97 15.05 -25.58
C GLU A 107 -2.56 16.30 -26.39
N LYS A 108 -2.18 16.12 -27.67
CA LYS A 108 -1.74 17.24 -28.54
C LYS A 108 -2.86 18.22 -28.87
N SER A 109 -4.11 17.76 -28.86
CA SER A 109 -5.29 18.53 -29.25
C SER A 109 -6.26 18.79 -28.10
N ASN A 110 -6.01 18.22 -26.91
CA ASN A 110 -6.86 18.36 -25.75
C ASN A 110 -6.06 18.85 -24.53
N PRO A 111 -6.15 20.15 -24.18
CA PRO A 111 -5.42 20.74 -23.07
C PRO A 111 -5.68 20.08 -21.71
N ARG A 112 -6.87 19.51 -21.51
CA ARG A 112 -7.22 18.81 -20.26
C ARG A 112 -6.45 17.50 -20.14
N ILE A 113 -6.37 16.73 -21.21
CA ILE A 113 -5.59 15.48 -21.24
C ILE A 113 -4.10 15.80 -21.12
N HIS A 114 -3.62 16.81 -21.86
CA HIS A 114 -2.23 17.26 -21.76
C HIS A 114 -1.83 17.58 -20.31
N LYS A 115 -2.59 18.45 -19.63
CA LYS A 115 -2.33 18.83 -18.23
C LYS A 115 -2.43 17.65 -17.26
N MET A 116 -3.33 16.70 -17.52
CA MET A 116 -3.44 15.48 -16.71
C MET A 116 -2.18 14.62 -16.86
N LEU A 117 -1.70 14.40 -18.08
CA LEU A 117 -0.51 13.58 -18.34
C LEU A 117 0.78 14.27 -17.90
N GLU A 118 0.89 15.59 -18.07
CA GLU A 118 2.01 16.39 -17.54
C GLU A 118 2.19 16.18 -16.04
N LYS A 119 1.10 16.26 -15.26
CA LYS A 119 1.13 15.98 -13.81
C LYS A 119 1.60 14.57 -13.47
N ARG A 120 1.28 13.58 -14.30
CA ARG A 120 1.75 12.20 -14.11
C ARG A 120 3.23 12.08 -14.44
N ARG A 121 3.69 12.71 -15.51
CA ARG A 121 5.11 12.74 -15.92
C ARG A 121 6.02 13.39 -14.87
N LEU A 122 5.49 14.30 -14.03
CA LEU A 122 6.22 14.82 -12.85
C LEU A 122 6.61 13.71 -11.84
N PHE A 123 5.91 12.58 -11.84
CA PHE A 123 6.26 11.40 -11.03
C PHE A 123 7.09 10.37 -11.82
N GLY A 124 7.74 10.78 -12.92
CA GLY A 124 8.52 9.88 -13.76
C GLY A 124 7.69 8.85 -14.52
N VAL A 125 6.38 9.07 -14.66
CA VAL A 125 5.50 8.19 -15.45
C VAL A 125 5.81 8.34 -16.94
N SER A 126 6.18 7.24 -17.58
CA SER A 126 6.40 7.15 -19.02
C SER A 126 5.11 6.95 -19.81
N ASP A 127 5.15 7.23 -21.12
CA ASP A 127 4.04 6.94 -22.03
C ASP A 127 3.68 5.45 -22.05
N GLU A 128 4.67 4.57 -21.86
CA GLU A 128 4.43 3.13 -21.80
C GLU A 128 3.70 2.72 -20.52
N GLU A 129 4.09 3.26 -19.36
CA GLU A 129 3.36 3.04 -18.10
C GLU A 129 1.92 3.61 -18.16
N ILE A 130 1.72 4.72 -18.90
CA ILE A 130 0.38 5.24 -19.20
C ILE A 130 -0.42 4.21 -20.01
N ARG A 131 0.13 3.64 -21.10
CA ARG A 131 -0.56 2.60 -21.87
C ARG A 131 -0.88 1.39 -21.00
N GLN A 132 0.12 0.88 -20.29
CA GLN A 132 -0.01 -0.33 -19.48
C GLN A 132 -1.10 -0.21 -18.41
N TRP A 133 -1.22 0.93 -17.73
CA TRP A 133 -2.25 1.12 -16.72
C TRP A 133 -3.63 1.38 -17.33
N TRP A 134 -3.72 2.31 -18.28
CA TRP A 134 -5.01 2.77 -18.80
C TRP A 134 -5.64 1.80 -19.81
N ASN A 135 -4.86 0.87 -20.38
CA ASN A 135 -5.38 -0.19 -21.24
C ASN A 135 -5.86 -1.43 -20.48
N LYS A 136 -5.59 -1.55 -19.17
CA LYS A 136 -6.19 -2.60 -18.34
C LYS A 136 -7.71 -2.48 -18.34
N ASP A 137 -8.41 -3.59 -18.22
CA ASP A 137 -9.86 -3.54 -18.01
C ASP A 137 -10.18 -3.10 -16.57
N LYS A 138 -11.46 -2.77 -16.31
CA LYS A 138 -11.91 -2.34 -14.99
C LYS A 138 -11.74 -3.39 -13.90
N LEU A 139 -11.90 -4.67 -14.25
CA LEU A 139 -11.81 -5.76 -13.29
C LEU A 139 -10.37 -5.87 -12.79
N GLU A 140 -9.41 -5.84 -13.72
CA GLU A 140 -7.98 -5.87 -13.39
C GLU A 140 -7.56 -4.64 -12.57
N ARG A 141 -7.88 -3.42 -13.03
CA ARG A 141 -7.57 -2.20 -12.25
C ARG A 141 -8.21 -2.22 -10.87
N GLY A 142 -9.47 -2.64 -10.79
CA GLY A 142 -10.20 -2.76 -9.54
C GLY A 142 -9.51 -3.72 -8.57
N LEU A 143 -9.05 -4.88 -9.06
CA LEU A 143 -8.30 -5.84 -8.24
C LEU A 143 -6.97 -5.26 -7.75
N ILE A 144 -6.20 -4.57 -8.60
CA ILE A 144 -4.95 -3.91 -8.18
C ILE A 144 -5.21 -2.90 -7.05
N LYS A 145 -6.25 -2.06 -7.22
CA LYS A 145 -6.66 -1.06 -6.22
C LYS A 145 -7.07 -1.73 -4.91
N LYS A 146 -8.02 -2.67 -4.97
CA LYS A 146 -8.55 -3.38 -3.79
C LYS A 146 -7.51 -4.21 -3.07
N PHE A 147 -6.59 -4.84 -3.79
CA PHE A 147 -5.50 -5.58 -3.16
C PHE A 147 -4.57 -4.66 -2.36
N SER A 148 -4.26 -3.48 -2.89
CA SER A 148 -3.46 -2.46 -2.18
C SER A 148 -4.16 -1.96 -0.91
N GLU A 149 -5.46 -1.72 -0.99
CA GLU A 149 -6.29 -1.35 0.17
C GLU A 149 -6.32 -2.47 1.20
N PHE A 150 -6.51 -3.72 0.75
CA PHE A 150 -6.53 -4.90 1.60
C PHE A 150 -5.21 -5.06 2.38
N GLN A 151 -4.06 -4.96 1.73
CA GLN A 151 -2.75 -5.06 2.39
C GLN A 151 -2.60 -4.01 3.51
N ARG A 152 -2.93 -2.76 3.22
CA ARG A 152 -2.87 -1.66 4.19
C ARG A 152 -3.83 -1.88 5.37
N MET A 153 -5.06 -2.32 5.09
CA MET A 153 -6.07 -2.59 6.11
C MET A 153 -5.74 -3.81 6.97
N ALA A 154 -5.11 -4.84 6.40
CA ALA A 154 -4.64 -6.01 7.14
C ALA A 154 -3.58 -5.61 8.18
N ILE A 155 -2.59 -4.81 7.76
CA ILE A 155 -1.55 -4.30 8.67
C ILE A 155 -2.14 -3.35 9.71
N TYR A 156 -3.00 -2.42 9.32
CA TYR A 156 -3.71 -1.55 10.26
C TYR A 156 -4.44 -2.37 11.34
N SER A 157 -5.19 -3.38 10.92
CA SER A 157 -5.97 -4.25 11.82
C SER A 157 -5.06 -5.06 12.75
N MET A 158 -3.92 -5.54 12.25
CA MET A 158 -2.90 -6.22 13.06
C MET A 158 -2.33 -5.30 14.13
N LEU A 159 -1.92 -4.08 13.78
CA LEU A 159 -1.37 -3.10 14.73
C LEU A 159 -2.40 -2.71 15.80
N LYS A 160 -3.67 -2.55 15.41
CA LYS A 160 -4.79 -2.35 16.34
C LYS A 160 -4.93 -3.49 17.34
N LYS A 161 -4.82 -4.75 16.88
CA LYS A 161 -4.88 -5.94 17.76
C LYS A 161 -3.69 -6.03 18.71
N GLN A 162 -2.54 -5.48 18.33
CA GLN A 162 -1.35 -5.37 19.19
C GLN A 162 -1.46 -4.24 20.23
N GLY A 163 -2.59 -3.54 20.30
CA GLY A 163 -2.87 -2.52 21.30
C GLY A 163 -2.59 -1.08 20.85
N MET A 164 -2.14 -0.86 19.61
CA MET A 164 -1.93 0.51 19.12
C MET A 164 -3.25 1.28 19.01
N SER A 165 -3.19 2.60 19.25
CA SER A 165 -4.32 3.49 18.96
C SER A 165 -4.57 3.56 17.45
N ALA A 166 -5.76 4.03 17.06
CA ALA A 166 -6.08 4.22 15.65
C ALA A 166 -5.13 5.20 14.96
N LYS A 167 -4.75 6.27 15.66
CA LYS A 167 -3.83 7.29 15.15
C LYS A 167 -2.43 6.74 14.93
N GLU A 168 -1.91 5.96 15.88
CA GLU A 168 -0.59 5.33 15.78
C GLU A 168 -0.56 4.28 14.67
N ALA A 169 -1.54 3.37 14.63
CA ALA A 169 -1.62 2.37 13.58
C ALA A 169 -1.73 3.00 12.18
N GLY A 170 -2.51 4.08 12.06
CA GLY A 170 -2.62 4.83 10.81
C GLY A 170 -1.31 5.50 10.39
N LYS A 171 -0.54 6.03 11.36
CA LYS A 171 0.79 6.58 11.11
C LYS A 171 1.74 5.48 10.63
N GLU A 172 1.82 4.36 11.34
CA GLU A 172 2.69 3.23 10.99
C GLU A 172 2.42 2.66 9.60
N VAL A 173 1.14 2.55 9.21
CA VAL A 173 0.78 2.11 7.85
C VAL A 173 1.34 3.07 6.78
N LYS A 174 1.29 4.39 7.01
CA LYS A 174 1.88 5.39 6.09
C LYS A 174 3.41 5.32 6.03
N MET A 175 4.05 4.78 7.06
CA MET A 175 5.50 4.56 7.10
C MET A 175 5.94 3.28 6.39
N CYS A 176 5.01 2.35 6.13
CA CYS A 176 5.33 1.05 5.53
C CYS A 176 4.84 0.91 4.09
N PHE A 177 3.74 1.57 3.72
CA PHE A 177 3.09 1.36 2.44
C PHE A 177 2.91 2.67 1.68
N PRO A 178 3.29 2.72 0.39
CA PRO A 178 2.87 3.80 -0.47
C PRO A 178 1.33 3.81 -0.62
N THR A 179 0.78 4.99 -0.90
CA THR A 179 -0.63 5.15 -1.23
C THR A 179 -0.76 5.70 -2.64
N TYR A 180 -1.58 5.04 -3.45
CA TYR A 180 -1.75 5.33 -4.87
C TYR A 180 -3.13 5.92 -5.17
N GLY A 181 -3.24 6.69 -6.26
CA GLY A 181 -4.46 7.39 -6.62
C GLY A 181 -4.49 7.80 -8.09
N GLU A 182 -5.71 7.99 -8.63
CA GLU A 182 -5.90 8.43 -10.02
C GLU A 182 -6.19 9.92 -10.16
N LYS A 183 -6.87 10.54 -9.19
CA LYS A 183 -7.38 11.92 -9.31
C LYS A 183 -6.56 12.93 -8.53
N ASP A 184 -6.30 12.64 -7.27
CA ASP A 184 -5.56 13.53 -6.38
C ASP A 184 -4.12 13.04 -6.21
N LEU A 185 -3.24 13.57 -7.07
CA LEU A 185 -1.81 13.29 -7.02
C LEU A 185 -1.04 14.20 -6.04
N SER A 186 -1.73 15.09 -5.31
CA SER A 186 -1.07 15.88 -4.26
C SER A 186 -0.80 15.05 -3.00
N LEU A 187 -1.59 13.99 -2.80
CA LEU A 187 -1.51 13.09 -1.64
C LEU A 187 -1.09 11.66 -2.03
N HIS A 188 -1.18 11.31 -3.31
CA HIS A 188 -1.03 9.94 -3.79
C HIS A 188 -0.07 9.84 -4.97
N LEU A 189 0.64 8.71 -5.03
CA LEU A 189 1.42 8.36 -6.20
C LEU A 189 0.49 7.87 -7.33
N PRO A 190 0.85 8.08 -8.60
CA PRO A 190 0.10 7.49 -9.72
C PRO A 190 0.16 5.96 -9.70
N TYR A 191 -0.95 5.30 -10.02
CA TYR A 191 -0.99 3.83 -10.13
C TYR A 191 -0.11 3.30 -11.27
N GLU A 192 0.17 4.12 -12.27
CA GLU A 192 1.04 3.81 -13.41
C GLU A 192 2.43 3.32 -12.99
N ILE A 193 2.98 3.84 -11.90
CA ILE A 193 4.31 3.48 -11.38
C ILE A 193 4.25 2.52 -10.20
N LYS A 194 3.08 1.97 -9.87
CA LYS A 194 2.89 1.14 -8.66
C LYS A 194 3.87 -0.01 -8.59
N GLU A 195 4.00 -0.78 -9.66
CA GLU A 195 4.88 -1.95 -9.68
C GLU A 195 6.35 -1.55 -9.46
N LYS A 196 6.79 -0.50 -10.16
CA LYS A 196 8.15 0.06 -10.02
C LYS A 196 8.43 0.51 -8.59
N VAL A 197 7.53 1.30 -8.01
CA VAL A 197 7.65 1.81 -6.64
C VAL A 197 7.60 0.69 -5.61
N ASP A 198 6.65 -0.24 -5.72
CA ASP A 198 6.51 -1.35 -4.78
C ASP A 198 7.75 -2.25 -4.82
N ASN A 199 8.29 -2.57 -5.99
CA ASN A 199 9.50 -3.36 -6.13
C ASN A 199 10.72 -2.65 -5.53
N TYR A 200 10.84 -1.34 -5.75
CA TYR A 200 11.91 -0.53 -5.16
C TYR A 200 11.83 -0.52 -3.63
N ILE A 201 10.67 -0.17 -3.06
CA ILE A 201 10.48 -0.12 -1.61
C ILE A 201 10.66 -1.51 -0.99
N TYR A 202 10.11 -2.55 -1.62
CA TYR A 202 10.30 -3.92 -1.16
C TYR A 202 11.78 -4.32 -1.17
N GLY A 203 12.53 -3.96 -2.22
CA GLY A 203 13.97 -4.24 -2.31
C GLY A 203 14.76 -3.57 -1.19
N LEU A 204 14.50 -2.29 -0.92
CA LEU A 204 15.16 -1.55 0.15
C LEU A 204 14.84 -2.11 1.53
N LEU A 205 13.56 -2.35 1.82
CA LEU A 205 13.10 -2.75 3.15
C LEU A 205 13.33 -4.23 3.46
N SER A 206 13.49 -5.07 2.43
CA SER A 206 13.85 -6.48 2.59
C SER A 206 15.36 -6.71 2.69
N ASN A 207 16.19 -5.73 2.35
CA ASN A 207 17.64 -5.82 2.46
C ASN A 207 18.09 -5.48 3.90
N PRO A 208 18.61 -6.44 4.68
CA PRO A 208 18.97 -6.20 6.09
C PRO A 208 20.03 -5.12 6.29
N GLN A 209 20.91 -4.90 5.29
CA GLN A 209 22.03 -3.96 5.41
C GLN A 209 21.60 -2.49 5.31
N ILE A 210 20.54 -2.19 4.55
CA ILE A 210 20.08 -0.82 4.28
C ILE A 210 18.68 -0.53 4.80
N SER A 211 17.92 -1.55 5.22
CA SER A 211 16.54 -1.37 5.67
C SER A 211 16.42 -0.45 6.90
N ALA A 212 17.39 -0.47 7.81
CA ALA A 212 17.39 0.39 9.00
C ALA A 212 17.57 1.87 8.64
N SER A 213 18.57 2.21 7.81
CA SER A 213 18.78 3.59 7.34
C SER A 213 17.62 4.07 6.48
N THR A 214 17.10 3.20 5.60
CA THR A 214 15.92 3.51 4.77
C THR A 214 14.71 3.88 5.64
N ARG A 215 14.47 3.14 6.74
CA ARG A 215 13.38 3.47 7.68
C ARG A 215 13.59 4.82 8.36
N GLN A 216 14.83 5.16 8.71
CA GLN A 216 15.16 6.47 9.27
C GLN A 216 14.91 7.60 8.26
N GLU A 217 15.29 7.40 7.00
CA GLU A 217 14.99 8.35 5.92
C GLU A 217 13.48 8.54 5.74
N ILE A 218 12.71 7.44 5.66
CA ILE A 218 11.24 7.49 5.56
C ILE A 218 10.63 8.20 6.79
N GLN A 219 11.20 7.99 7.99
CA GLN A 219 10.79 8.67 9.21
C GLN A 219 11.05 10.17 9.18
N ALA A 220 12.20 10.59 8.66
CA ALA A 220 12.57 12.00 8.56
C ALA A 220 11.60 12.78 7.65
N VAL A 221 11.14 12.16 6.56
CA VAL A 221 10.22 12.78 5.60
C VAL A 221 8.74 12.50 5.91
N GLY A 222 8.46 11.65 6.90
CA GLY A 222 7.14 11.44 7.50
C GLY A 222 6.19 10.48 6.77
N SER A 223 6.56 9.94 5.59
CA SER A 223 5.80 8.88 4.91
C SER A 223 6.59 8.22 3.77
N VAL A 224 6.16 7.02 3.35
CA VAL A 224 6.74 6.37 2.15
C VAL A 224 6.48 7.18 0.88
N ASN A 225 5.31 7.82 0.74
CA ASN A 225 5.03 8.64 -0.44
C ASN A 225 6.02 9.81 -0.57
N ALA A 226 6.26 10.54 0.52
CA ALA A 226 7.22 11.65 0.52
C ALA A 226 8.63 11.15 0.18
N PHE A 227 9.05 10.03 0.77
CA PHE A 227 10.33 9.39 0.45
C PHE A 227 10.43 9.04 -1.04
N VAL A 228 9.40 8.42 -1.63
CA VAL A 228 9.40 8.06 -3.06
C VAL A 228 9.48 9.29 -3.96
N VAL A 229 8.78 10.38 -3.61
CA VAL A 229 8.85 11.64 -4.35
C VAL A 229 10.27 12.20 -4.34
N GLU A 230 10.94 12.23 -3.19
CA GLU A 230 12.34 12.67 -3.12
C GLU A 230 13.28 11.80 -3.98
N LYS A 231 13.06 10.48 -4.02
CA LYS A 231 13.86 9.58 -4.86
C LYS A 231 13.60 9.77 -6.35
N LEU A 232 12.35 10.08 -6.74
CA LEU A 232 12.00 10.45 -8.11
C LEU A 232 12.67 11.76 -8.54
N GLU A 233 12.66 12.77 -7.68
CA GLU A 233 13.31 14.06 -7.92
C GLU A 233 14.84 13.93 -8.05
N GLN A 234 15.43 12.95 -7.36
CA GLN A 234 16.85 12.60 -7.47
C GLN A 234 17.18 11.73 -8.70
N GLY A 235 16.19 11.28 -9.47
CA GLY A 235 16.37 10.39 -10.62
C GLY A 235 16.80 8.97 -10.24
N LEU A 236 16.51 8.53 -9.01
CA LEU A 236 16.84 7.19 -8.50
C LEU A 236 15.75 6.14 -8.79
N LEU A 237 14.62 6.56 -9.37
CA LEU A 237 13.45 5.75 -9.65
C LEU A 237 12.79 6.11 -10.99
#